data_AF-A0A2R4CF25-F1
#
_entry.id   AF-A0A2R4CF25-F1
#
_cell.length_a   1.000
_cell.length_b   1.000
_cell.length_c   1.000
_cell.angle_alpha   90.00
_cell.angle_beta   90.00
_cell.angle_gamma   90.00
#
_symmetry.space_group_name_H-M   'P 1'
#
loop_
_entity.id
_entity.type
_entity.pdbx_description
1 polymer ?
#
loop_
_entity_poly.entity_id
_entity_poly.type
_entity_poly.pdbx_seq_one_letter_code
_entity_poly.pdbx_strand_id
1 'polypeptide(L)' 'MNRRADTATAEKLHIALLTKEAFGLEAAQRYMRFAGLDPRQLNDVLERAAERRRAATAFGNSHPDRRARPR' A
#
# COMPACT_ATOMS: atom_id res chain seq x y z
N MET A 1 -4.12 -16.46 -17.90
CA MET A 1 -4.25 -15.14 -17.25
C MET A 1 -3.95 -14.05 -18.26
N ASN A 2 -4.87 -13.11 -18.44
CA ASN A 2 -4.86 -12.13 -19.52
C ASN A 2 -4.21 -10.83 -19.01
N ARG A 3 -2.91 -10.63 -19.29
CA ARG A 3 -2.10 -9.54 -18.70
C ARG A 3 -2.72 -8.15 -18.80
N ARG A 4 -3.48 -7.89 -19.87
CA ARG A 4 -4.18 -6.60 -20.07
C ARG A 4 -5.25 -6.33 -19.01
N ALA A 5 -5.97 -7.38 -18.57
CA ALA A 5 -6.96 -7.28 -17.49
C ALA A 5 -6.29 -7.03 -16.13
N ASP A 6 -5.08 -7.58 -15.95
CA ASP A 6 -4.27 -7.38 -14.73
C ASP A 6 -3.75 -5.93 -14.65
N THR A 7 -3.30 -5.34 -15.77
CA THR A 7 -2.83 -3.94 -15.81
C THR A 7 -3.94 -2.94 -15.52
N ALA A 8 -5.12 -3.11 -16.14
CA ALA A 8 -6.25 -2.21 -15.93
C ALA A 8 -6.74 -2.22 -14.47
N THR A 9 -6.69 -3.40 -13.82
CA THR A 9 -7.00 -3.53 -12.39
C THR A 9 -5.97 -2.81 -11.52
N ALA A 10 -4.68 -2.93 -11.85
CA ALA A 10 -3.60 -2.26 -11.13
C ALA A 10 -3.71 -0.72 -11.22
N GLU A 11 -4.03 -0.18 -12.40
CA GLU A 11 -4.23 1.26 -12.59
C GLU A 11 -5.38 1.81 -11.74
N LYS A 12 -6.52 1.11 -11.72
CA LYS A 12 -7.66 1.49 -10.87
C LYS A 12 -7.31 1.44 -9.39
N LEU A 13 -6.59 0.42 -8.94
CA LEU A 13 -6.11 0.35 -7.55
C LEU A 13 -5.16 1.51 -7.22
N HIS A 14 -4.31 1.91 -8.17
CA HIS A 14 -3.43 3.05 -7.98
C HIS A 14 -4.21 4.37 -7.85
N ILE A 15 -5.21 4.59 -8.69
CA ILE A 15 -6.09 5.78 -8.58
C ILE A 15 -6.86 5.77 -7.26
N ALA A 16 -7.31 4.60 -6.79
CA ALA A 16 -7.96 4.49 -5.49
C ALA A 16 -7.03 4.87 -4.32
N LEU A 17 -5.74 4.51 -4.39
CA LEU A 17 -4.73 4.92 -3.41
C LEU A 17 -4.52 6.44 -3.42
N LEU A 18 -4.37 7.05 -4.60
CA LEU A 18 -4.24 8.50 -4.73
C LEU A 18 -5.49 9.23 -4.21
N THR A 19 -6.68 8.69 -4.52
CA THR A 19 -7.96 9.22 -4.05
C THR A 19 -8.03 9.18 -2.52
N LYS A 20 -7.53 8.11 -1.90
CA LYS A 20 -7.47 7.98 -0.43
C LYS A 20 -6.56 9.06 0.16
N GLU A 21 -5.41 9.32 -0.43
CA GLU A 21 -4.46 10.31 0.06
C GLU A 21 -4.99 11.74 -0.07
N ALA A 22 -5.71 12.04 -1.15
CA ALA A 22 -6.27 13.37 -1.39
C ALA A 22 -7.59 13.64 -0.65
N PHE A 23 -8.48 12.65 -0.56
CA PHE A 23 -9.87 12.85 -0.14
C PHE A 23 -10.34 11.90 0.97
N GLY A 24 -9.47 11.01 1.45
CA GLY A 24 -9.78 10.05 2.51
C GLY A 24 -10.33 8.72 2.03
N LEU A 25 -10.43 7.77 2.98
CA LEU A 25 -10.76 6.37 2.70
C LEU A 25 -12.15 6.19 2.06
N GLU A 26 -13.15 6.96 2.50
CA GLU A 26 -14.52 6.83 2.01
C GLU A 26 -14.64 7.20 0.53
N ALA A 27 -13.93 8.24 0.09
CA ALA A 27 -13.88 8.65 -1.31
C ALA A 27 -13.21 7.58 -2.18
N ALA A 28 -12.12 6.96 -1.69
CA ALA A 28 -11.47 5.86 -2.38
C ALA A 28 -12.36 4.62 -2.49
N GLN A 29 -13.11 4.28 -1.44
CA GLN A 29 -14.06 3.16 -1.49
C GLN A 29 -15.21 3.44 -2.47
N ARG A 30 -15.69 4.68 -2.55
CA ARG A 30 -16.67 5.09 -3.57
C ARG A 30 -16.10 4.95 -4.98
N TYR A 31 -14.87 5.40 -5.20
CA TYR A 31 -14.17 5.21 -6.48
C TYR A 31 -14.04 3.73 -6.85
N MET A 32 -13.63 2.86 -5.92
CA MET A 32 -13.51 1.41 -6.17
C MET A 32 -14.82 0.80 -6.66
N ARG A 33 -15.94 1.12 -5.98
CA ARG A 33 -17.27 0.66 -6.40
C ARG A 33 -17.64 1.18 -7.79
N PHE A 34 -17.38 2.46 -8.06
CA PHE A 34 -17.62 3.07 -9.38
C PHE A 34 -16.78 2.41 -10.48
N ALA A 35 -15.53 2.05 -10.18
CA ALA A 35 -14.60 1.41 -11.12
C ALA A 35 -14.86 -0.10 -11.31
N GLY A 36 -15.87 -0.66 -10.63
CA GLY A 36 -16.25 -2.07 -10.68
C GLY A 36 -15.33 -3.00 -9.88
N LEU A 37 -14.65 -2.48 -8.86
CA LEU A 37 -13.75 -3.23 -7.98
C LEU A 37 -14.36 -3.39 -6.59
N ASP A 38 -13.96 -4.47 -5.90
CA ASP A 38 -14.34 -4.69 -4.50
C ASP A 38 -13.46 -3.79 -3.60
N PRO A 39 -14.04 -2.90 -2.76
CA PRO A 39 -13.29 -2.10 -1.80
C PRO A 39 -12.37 -2.90 -0.87
N ARG A 40 -12.66 -4.18 -0.63
CA ARG A 40 -11.79 -5.07 0.16
C ARG A 40 -10.39 -5.21 -0.45
N GLN A 41 -10.28 -5.19 -1.78
CA GLN A 41 -9.00 -5.25 -2.46
C GLN A 41 -8.10 -4.05 -2.12
N LEU A 42 -8.68 -2.88 -1.86
CA LEU A 42 -7.92 -1.71 -1.41
C LEU A 42 -7.37 -1.92 0.00
N ASN A 43 -8.16 -2.52 0.91
CA ASN A 43 -7.71 -2.85 2.26
C ASN A 43 -6.55 -3.85 2.23
N ASP A 44 -6.65 -4.90 1.42
CA ASP A 44 -5.57 -5.90 1.29
C ASP A 44 -4.26 -5.29 0.79
N VAL A 45 -4.34 -4.28 -0.09
CA VAL A 45 -3.16 -3.55 -0.58
C VAL A 45 -2.57 -2.68 0.52
N LEU A 46 -3.40 -2.00 1.30
CA LEU A 46 -2.98 -1.16 2.42
C LEU A 46 -2.34 -1.99 3.54
N GLU A 47 -2.92 -3.14 3.88
CA GLU A 47 -2.39 -4.06 4.89
C GLU A 47 -1.03 -4.61 4.48
N ARG A 48 -0.90 -5.09 3.24
CA ARG A 48 0.40 -5.54 2.69
C ARG A 48 1.45 -4.43 2.69
N ALA A 49 1.06 -3.19 2.38
CA ALA A 49 1.98 -2.05 2.44
C ALA A 49 2.42 -1.74 3.88
N ALA A 50 1.51 -1.84 4.85
CA ALA A 50 1.82 -1.66 6.27
C ALA A 50 2.74 -2.77 6.80
N GLU A 51 2.49 -4.03 6.45
CA GLU A 51 3.34 -5.17 6.80
C GLU A 51 4.76 -5.01 6.25
N ARG A 52 4.90 -4.63 4.97
CA ARG A 52 6.22 -4.36 4.37
C ARG A 52 6.95 -3.23 5.09
N ARG A 53 6.25 -2.17 5.48
CA ARG A 53 6.83 -1.07 6.26
C ARG A 53 7.29 -1.54 7.64
N ARG A 54 6.48 -2.35 8.33
CA ARG A 54 6.85 -2.94 9.63
C ARG A 54 8.08 -3.83 9.53
N ALA A 55 8.13 -4.69 8.51
CA ALA A 55 9.30 -5.52 8.24
C ALA A 55 10.56 -4.65 8.01
N ALA A 56 10.47 -3.62 7.15
CA ALA A 56 11.57 -2.70 6.91
C ALA A 56 12.06 -1.98 8.19
N THR A 57 11.14 -1.56 9.07
CA THR A 57 11.51 -0.98 10.37
C THR A 57 12.13 -1.98 11.34
N ALA A 58 11.69 -3.24 11.33
CA ALA A 58 12.28 -4.30 12.16
C ALA A 58 13.72 -4.63 11.74
N PHE A 59 14.01 -4.60 10.43
CA PHE A 59 15.38 -4.73 9.90
C PHE A 59 16.24 -3.49 10.20
N GLY A 60 15.66 -2.29 10.21
CA GLY A 60 16.39 -1.05 10.57
C GLY A 60 16.81 -0.97 12.04
N ASN A 61 15.98 -1.46 12.96
CA ASN A 61 16.25 -1.46 14.40
C ASN A 61 17.24 -2.54 14.87
N SER A 62 17.61 -3.48 14.00
CA SER A 62 18.54 -4.57 14.30
C SER A 62 19.98 -4.30 13.84
N HIS A 63 20.28 -3.08 13.38
CA HIS A 63 21.66 -2.61 13.24
C HIS A 63 22.12 -1.97 14.55
N PRO A 64 22.99 -2.61 15.35
CA PRO A 64 23.63 -1.92 16.46
C PRO A 64 24.46 -0.78 15.87
N ASP A 65 24.22 0.41 16.40
CA ASP A 65 24.97 1.61 16.04
C ASP A 65 26.48 1.34 16.25
N ARG A 66 27.20 1.13 15.14
CA ARG A 66 28.66 0.92 15.14
C ARG A 66 29.44 2.18 15.54
N ARG A 67 28.78 3.27 15.96
CA ARG A 67 29.45 4.48 16.46
C ARG A 67 29.79 4.45 17.95
N ALA A 68 29.32 3.46 18.71
CA ALA A 68 29.71 3.31 20.11
C ALA A 68 31.04 2.55 20.25
N ARG A 69 32.15 3.13 19.79
CA ARG A 69 33.50 2.67 20.15
C ARG A 69 34.03 3.63 21.24
N PRO A 70 34.22 3.18 22.49
CA PRO A 70 34.84 4.01 23.51
C PRO A 70 36.30 4.27 23.11
N ARG A 71 36.75 5.51 23.31
CA ARG A 71 38.16 5.90 23.20
C ARG A 71 38.94 5.35 24.39
#